data_AF-A0A924BN48-F1
#
_entry.id   AF-A0A924BN48-F1
#
_cell.length_a   1.000
_cell.length_b   1.000
_cell.length_c   1.000
_cell.angle_alpha   90.00
_cell.angle_beta   90.00
_cell.angle_gamma   90.00
#
_symmetry.space_group_name_H-M   'P 1'
#
loop_
_entity.id
_entity.type
_entity.pdbx_description
1 polymer ?
#
loop_
_entity_poly.entity_id
_entity_poly.type
_entity_poly.pdbx_seq_one_letter_code
_entity_poly.pdbx_strand_id
1 'polypeptide(L)'
;MCEDNAPLSYIVKGEPRSLDVRLAQAVADELRKPLKIVPFESKYDQDSTLSQEVNAMLSSGMCDIASGFSMLASDLGPPTRATERVPGCLGAKRPSLRAWVPLRTLVASRAYHAMAMGLVVRDPARDNATLAEPGDARIGEVTGALAGTVVSMYRNGKLRKQVVSLSQHQDVLEQLEAGRFDATLVAVDRLDA
;
A
#
# COMPACT_ATOMS: atom_id res chain seq x y z
N MET A 1 -8.98 -3.86 -7.27
CA MET A 1 -9.24 -3.46 -5.87
C MET A 1 -8.51 -4.45 -4.98
N CYS A 2 -7.67 -3.98 -4.04
CA CYS A 2 -7.09 -4.86 -3.02
C CYS A 2 -8.14 -5.10 -1.93
N GLU A 3 -8.37 -6.35 -1.53
CA GLU A 3 -9.47 -6.72 -0.61
C GLU A 3 -9.23 -6.24 0.83
N ASP A 4 -7.96 -6.05 1.24
CA ASP A 4 -7.57 -5.69 2.61
C ASP A 4 -7.17 -4.21 2.78
N ASN A 5 -7.94 -3.26 2.22
CA ASN A 5 -7.59 -1.83 2.24
C ASN A 5 -8.72 -0.94 2.80
N ALA A 6 -9.40 -1.38 3.85
CA ALA A 6 -10.40 -0.54 4.53
C ALA A 6 -9.74 0.73 5.12
N PRO A 7 -10.39 1.90 5.08
CA PRO A 7 -11.75 2.18 4.58
C PRO A 7 -11.84 2.44 3.06
N LEU A 8 -10.70 2.40 2.36
CA LEU A 8 -10.60 2.73 0.93
C LEU A 8 -11.10 1.63 0.00
N SER A 9 -11.19 0.39 0.46
CA SER A 9 -11.76 -0.77 -0.26
C SER A 9 -12.14 -1.87 0.73
N TYR A 10 -13.42 -2.25 0.79
CA TYR A 10 -13.90 -3.39 1.59
C TYR A 10 -15.15 -4.03 0.97
N ILE A 11 -15.47 -5.26 1.36
CA ILE A 11 -16.65 -5.99 0.85
C ILE A 11 -17.76 -5.98 1.92
N VAL A 12 -18.96 -5.53 1.54
CA VAL A 12 -20.17 -5.61 2.39
C VAL A 12 -21.19 -6.48 1.70
N LYS A 13 -21.53 -7.63 2.31
CA LYS A 13 -22.53 -8.59 1.78
C LYS A 13 -22.24 -9.04 0.34
N GLY A 14 -20.96 -9.20 -0.01
CA GLY A 14 -20.54 -9.61 -1.35
C GLY A 14 -20.46 -8.48 -2.38
N GLU A 15 -20.84 -7.25 -2.01
CA GLU A 15 -20.67 -6.07 -2.86
C GLU A 15 -19.44 -5.25 -2.41
N PRO A 16 -18.53 -4.89 -3.32
CA PRO A 16 -17.45 -3.98 -2.99
C PRO A 16 -18.04 -2.59 -2.68
N ARG A 17 -17.69 -2.03 -1.54
CA ARG A 17 -18.07 -0.67 -1.13
C ARG A 17 -16.85 0.08 -0.66
N SER A 18 -16.66 1.29 -1.17
CA SER A 18 -15.65 2.22 -0.66
C SER A 18 -15.65 3.56 -1.41
N LEU A 19 -14.77 4.48 -0.98
CA LEU A 19 -14.43 5.68 -1.75
C LEU A 19 -13.94 5.30 -3.16
N ASP A 20 -13.07 4.30 -3.29
CA ASP A 20 -12.53 3.86 -4.59
C ASP A 20 -13.62 3.34 -5.51
N VAL A 21 -14.57 2.56 -4.99
CA VAL A 21 -15.71 2.04 -5.77
C VAL A 21 -16.61 3.18 -6.24
N ARG A 22 -16.91 4.15 -5.35
CA ARG A 22 -17.73 5.31 -5.70
C ARG A 22 -17.07 6.18 -6.75
N LEU A 23 -15.75 6.41 -6.64
CA LEU A 23 -14.99 7.15 -7.64
C LEU A 23 -14.97 6.40 -8.98
N ALA A 24 -14.74 5.09 -8.97
CA ALA A 24 -14.76 4.28 -10.18
C ALA A 24 -16.15 4.32 -10.87
N GLN A 25 -17.23 4.30 -10.10
CA GLN A 25 -18.59 4.44 -10.63
C GLN A 25 -18.80 5.83 -11.26
N ALA A 26 -18.41 6.90 -10.58
CA ALA A 26 -18.54 8.25 -11.13
C ALA A 26 -17.74 8.43 -12.43
N VAL A 27 -16.53 7.85 -12.52
CA VAL A 27 -15.72 7.86 -13.74
C VAL A 27 -16.39 7.04 -14.86
N ALA A 28 -16.94 5.87 -14.54
CA ALA A 28 -17.63 5.03 -15.52
C ALA A 28 -18.89 5.72 -16.09
N ASP A 29 -19.66 6.38 -15.22
CA ASP A 29 -20.85 7.14 -15.60
C ASP A 29 -20.51 8.33 -16.52
N GLU A 30 -19.48 9.10 -16.16
CA GLU A 30 -18.97 10.22 -16.98
C GLU A 30 -18.50 9.74 -18.36
N LEU A 31 -17.79 8.60 -18.41
CA LEU A 31 -17.32 8.00 -19.65
C LEU A 31 -18.40 7.22 -20.41
N ARG A 32 -19.59 7.07 -19.85
CA ARG A 32 -20.69 6.24 -20.37
C ARG A 32 -20.25 4.81 -20.70
N LYS A 33 -19.44 4.22 -19.81
CA LYS A 33 -18.94 2.85 -19.93
C LYS A 33 -19.46 1.99 -18.76
N PRO A 34 -19.66 0.68 -18.97
CA PRO A 34 -20.00 -0.21 -17.86
C PRO A 34 -18.82 -0.32 -16.89
N LEU A 35 -19.09 -0.30 -15.58
CA LEU A 35 -18.10 -0.57 -14.55
C LEU A 35 -18.04 -2.07 -14.26
N LYS A 36 -16.84 -2.65 -14.29
CA LYS A 36 -16.56 -4.00 -13.78
C LYS A 36 -15.44 -3.92 -12.74
N ILE A 37 -15.75 -4.27 -11.50
CA ILE A 37 -14.74 -4.36 -10.44
C ILE A 37 -14.05 -5.72 -10.51
N VAL A 38 -12.72 -5.68 -10.55
CA VAL A 38 -11.87 -6.88 -10.45
C VAL A 38 -11.12 -6.81 -9.11
N PRO A 39 -11.56 -7.59 -8.11
CA PRO A 39 -10.77 -7.75 -6.90
C PRO A 39 -9.55 -8.64 -7.21
N PHE A 40 -8.46 -8.37 -6.51
CA PHE A 40 -7.28 -9.21 -6.56
C PHE A 40 -6.66 -9.30 -5.17
N GLU A 41 -6.06 -10.44 -4.90
CA GLU A 41 -5.25 -10.66 -3.71
C GLU A 41 -3.79 -10.37 -4.06
N SER A 42 -3.22 -9.40 -3.37
CA SER A 42 -1.78 -9.16 -3.41
C SER A 42 -1.08 -10.29 -2.68
N LYS A 43 -0.21 -11.01 -3.39
CA LYS A 43 0.69 -11.96 -2.74
C LYS A 43 2.01 -11.23 -2.60
N TYR A 44 2.20 -10.60 -1.45
CA TYR A 44 3.46 -9.95 -1.12
C TYR A 44 4.59 -10.99 -1.07
N ASP A 45 5.11 -11.32 -2.25
CA ASP A 45 6.30 -12.14 -2.45
C ASP A 45 7.53 -11.27 -2.23
N GLN A 46 8.66 -11.86 -1.84
CA GLN A 46 9.89 -11.10 -1.58
C GLN A 46 10.37 -10.31 -2.80
N ASP A 47 9.99 -10.76 -3.99
CA ASP A 47 10.40 -10.19 -5.26
C ASP A 47 9.31 -9.36 -5.97
N SER A 48 8.14 -9.16 -5.34
CA SER A 48 6.99 -8.49 -5.95
C SER A 48 6.45 -7.38 -5.06
N THR A 49 6.25 -6.19 -5.64
CA THR A 49 5.57 -5.07 -4.96
C THR A 49 4.14 -4.93 -5.45
N LEU A 50 3.27 -4.35 -4.61
CA LEU A 50 1.89 -4.04 -5.01
C LEU A 50 1.84 -3.21 -6.31
N SER A 51 2.75 -2.24 -6.46
CA SER A 51 2.87 -1.42 -7.67
C SER A 51 3.17 -2.26 -8.92
N GLN A 52 4.01 -3.30 -8.80
CA GLN A 52 4.34 -4.21 -9.90
C GLN A 52 3.17 -5.14 -10.25
N GLU A 53 2.47 -5.67 -9.26
CA GLU A 53 1.29 -6.52 -9.48
C GLU A 53 0.14 -5.75 -10.15
N VAL A 54 -0.11 -4.51 -9.71
CA VAL A 54 -1.07 -3.61 -10.33
C VAL A 54 -0.65 -3.27 -11.76
N ASN A 55 0.64 -3.02 -12.00
CA ASN A 55 1.16 -2.81 -13.35
C ASN A 55 0.93 -4.03 -14.25
N ALA A 56 1.11 -5.25 -13.74
CA ALA A 56 0.83 -6.47 -14.48
C ALA A 56 -0.65 -6.60 -14.86
N MET A 57 -1.56 -6.25 -13.95
CA MET A 57 -3.02 -6.23 -14.22
C MET A 57 -3.39 -5.24 -15.32
N LEU A 58 -2.81 -4.03 -15.29
CA LEU A 58 -3.03 -3.00 -16.30
C LEU A 58 -2.40 -3.40 -17.66
N SER A 59 -1.15 -3.87 -17.63
CA SER A 59 -0.39 -4.23 -18.83
C SER A 59 -0.94 -5.47 -19.54
N SER A 60 -1.63 -6.35 -18.82
CA SER A 60 -2.30 -7.53 -19.38
C SER A 60 -3.68 -7.23 -19.97
N GLY A 61 -4.20 -6.01 -19.78
CA GLY A 61 -5.54 -5.62 -20.21
C GLY A 61 -6.66 -6.20 -19.35
N MET A 62 -6.35 -6.70 -18.15
CA MET A 62 -7.39 -7.17 -17.22
C MET A 62 -8.18 -6.02 -16.60
N CYS A 63 -7.57 -4.84 -16.49
CA CYS A 63 -8.20 -3.62 -16.01
C CYS A 63 -7.70 -2.43 -16.85
N ASP A 64 -8.58 -1.45 -17.09
CA ASP A 64 -8.21 -0.19 -17.74
C ASP A 64 -7.63 0.83 -16.74
N ILE A 65 -8.06 0.74 -15.48
CA ILE A 65 -7.65 1.60 -14.37
C ILE A 65 -7.53 0.78 -13.08
N ALA A 66 -6.70 1.26 -12.16
CA ALA A 66 -6.54 0.69 -10.83
C ALA A 66 -7.13 1.61 -9.76
N SER A 67 -7.63 1.01 -8.67
CA SER A 67 -8.04 1.74 -7.46
C SER A 67 -6.83 2.36 -6.76
N GLY A 68 -7.07 3.19 -5.73
CA GLY A 68 -6.01 3.87 -5.01
C GLY A 68 -5.12 2.90 -4.26
N PHE A 69 -3.80 3.07 -4.43
CA PHE A 69 -2.78 2.41 -3.63
C PHE A 69 -1.60 3.36 -3.45
N SER A 70 -0.78 3.08 -2.44
CA SER A 70 0.41 3.89 -2.17
C SER A 70 1.45 3.67 -3.27
N MET A 71 1.90 4.77 -3.88
CA MET A 71 3.00 4.75 -4.85
C MET A 71 4.14 5.64 -4.39
N LEU A 72 5.36 5.18 -4.63
CA LEU A 72 6.57 5.98 -4.53
C LEU A 72 6.83 6.68 -5.86
N ALA A 73 7.62 7.75 -5.85
CA ALA A 73 8.05 8.39 -7.09
C ALA A 73 8.79 7.41 -8.03
N SER A 74 9.47 6.40 -7.47
CA SER A 74 10.15 5.34 -8.21
C SER A 74 9.20 4.31 -8.85
N ASP A 75 7.93 4.27 -8.43
CA ASP A 75 6.92 3.39 -9.04
C ASP A 75 6.33 4.00 -10.32
N LEU A 76 6.55 5.30 -10.53
CA LEU A 76 6.11 6.04 -11.70
C LEU A 76 7.19 6.05 -12.77
N GLY A 77 6.77 6.11 -14.04
CA GLY A 77 7.69 6.06 -15.17
C GLY A 77 8.00 4.62 -15.61
N PRO A 78 9.14 4.40 -16.29
CA PRO A 78 9.52 3.08 -16.76
C PRO A 78 9.62 2.07 -15.61
N PRO A 79 9.14 0.84 -15.80
CA PRO A 79 9.12 -0.13 -14.72
C PRO A 79 10.56 -0.55 -14.34
N THR A 80 10.79 -0.74 -13.04
CA THR A 80 12.09 -1.20 -12.50
C THR A 80 12.40 -2.64 -12.87
N ARG A 81 11.37 -3.42 -13.26
CA ARG A 81 11.46 -4.80 -13.73
C ARG A 81 10.79 -4.91 -15.11
N ALA A 82 11.34 -5.73 -16.00
CA ALA A 82 10.80 -5.88 -17.35
C ALA A 82 9.46 -6.63 -17.40
N THR A 83 9.24 -7.60 -16.51
CA THR A 83 8.06 -8.47 -16.51
C THR A 83 7.60 -8.77 -15.10
N GLU A 84 6.30 -9.04 -14.93
CA GLU A 84 5.72 -9.52 -13.67
C GLU A 84 4.60 -10.53 -13.93
N ARG A 85 4.28 -11.39 -12.96
CA ARG A 85 3.12 -12.27 -13.03
C ARG A 85 1.86 -11.53 -12.63
N VAL A 86 0.78 -11.81 -13.35
CA VAL A 86 -0.55 -11.31 -12.97
C VAL A 86 -0.96 -11.91 -11.61
N PRO A 87 -1.41 -11.08 -10.64
CA PRO A 87 -1.84 -11.55 -9.32
C PRO A 87 -3.09 -12.43 -9.38
N GLY A 88 -3.46 -13.00 -8.24
CA GLY A 88 -4.67 -13.82 -8.14
C GLY A 88 -5.90 -12.93 -8.17
N CYS A 89 -6.78 -13.13 -9.15
CA CYS A 89 -8.06 -12.45 -9.25
C CYS A 89 -9.14 -13.45 -9.68
N LEU A 90 -10.41 -13.06 -9.54
CA LEU A 90 -11.56 -13.90 -9.90
C LEU A 90 -11.46 -14.41 -11.35
N GLY A 91 -11.34 -15.74 -11.51
CA GLY A 91 -11.17 -16.40 -12.81
C GLY A 91 -9.72 -16.61 -13.27
N ALA A 92 -8.71 -16.22 -12.48
CA ALA A 92 -7.31 -16.41 -12.81
C ALA A 92 -6.90 -17.89 -12.80
N LYS A 93 -5.99 -18.27 -13.72
CA LYS A 93 -5.36 -19.60 -13.72
C LYS A 93 -4.56 -19.83 -12.43
N ARG A 94 -4.25 -21.10 -12.14
CA ARG A 94 -3.34 -21.47 -11.04
C ARG A 94 -2.02 -20.70 -11.16
N PRO A 95 -1.36 -20.28 -10.06
CA PRO A 95 -0.16 -19.45 -10.11
C PRO A 95 0.94 -19.94 -11.06
N SER A 96 1.16 -21.26 -11.13
CA SER A 96 2.14 -21.89 -12.03
C SER A 96 1.82 -21.75 -13.53
N LEU A 97 0.56 -21.45 -13.88
CA LEU A 97 0.05 -21.33 -15.25
C LEU A 97 -0.24 -19.86 -15.63
N ARG A 98 0.09 -18.90 -14.76
CA ARG A 98 -0.09 -17.48 -15.05
C ARG A 98 1.06 -16.98 -15.92
N ALA A 99 0.73 -16.20 -16.94
CA ALA A 99 1.70 -15.64 -17.84
C ALA A 99 2.52 -14.53 -17.14
N TRP A 100 3.80 -14.45 -17.50
CA TRP A 100 4.61 -13.26 -17.27
C TRP A 100 4.22 -12.22 -18.31
N VAL A 101 3.95 -11.00 -17.87
CA VAL A 101 3.49 -9.92 -18.73
C VAL A 101 4.56 -8.82 -18.75
N PRO A 102 4.93 -8.29 -19.93
CA PRO A 102 5.80 -7.12 -20.01
C PRO A 102 5.15 -5.93 -19.32
N LEU A 103 5.87 -5.34 -18.36
CA LEU A 103 5.38 -4.18 -17.65
C LEU A 103 5.49 -2.93 -18.53
N ARG A 104 4.51 -2.04 -18.39
CA ARG A 104 4.49 -0.76 -19.08
C ARG A 104 4.75 0.39 -18.11
N THR A 105 4.95 1.58 -18.66
CA THR A 105 5.06 2.79 -17.84
C THR A 105 3.74 3.07 -17.15
N LEU A 106 3.77 3.18 -15.82
CA LEU A 106 2.60 3.62 -15.06
C LEU A 106 2.48 5.14 -15.14
N VAL A 107 1.24 5.60 -15.29
CA VAL A 107 0.86 7.02 -15.27
C VAL A 107 -0.14 7.21 -14.15
N ALA A 108 0.17 8.09 -13.21
CA ALA A 108 -0.74 8.44 -12.12
C ALA A 108 -1.88 9.32 -12.62
N SER A 109 -3.08 9.11 -12.08
CA SER A 109 -4.16 10.09 -12.17
C SER A 109 -3.89 11.28 -11.23
N ARG A 110 -4.82 12.24 -11.19
CA ARG A 110 -4.82 13.24 -10.12
C ARG A 110 -5.10 12.54 -8.78
N ALA A 111 -4.30 12.85 -7.77
CA ALA A 111 -4.56 12.38 -6.41
C ALA A 111 -5.97 12.83 -5.96
N TYR A 112 -6.74 11.90 -5.43
CA TYR A 112 -8.12 12.12 -4.96
C TYR A 112 -8.30 11.83 -3.47
N HIS A 113 -7.25 11.33 -2.81
CA HIS A 113 -7.22 11.04 -1.38
C HIS A 113 -5.84 11.39 -0.82
N ALA A 114 -5.81 11.95 0.39
CA ALA A 114 -4.59 12.23 1.13
C ALA A 114 -4.76 11.68 2.55
N MET A 115 -3.72 11.02 3.05
CA MET A 115 -3.69 10.47 4.41
C MET A 115 -2.57 11.16 5.19
N ALA A 116 -2.90 11.69 6.37
CA ALA A 116 -1.90 12.17 7.29
C ALA A 116 -1.22 10.97 7.97
N MET A 117 0.11 10.99 8.00
CA MET A 117 0.90 10.00 8.74
C MET A 117 1.38 10.62 10.05
N GLY A 118 1.14 9.94 11.16
CA GLY A 118 1.56 10.36 12.50
C GLY A 118 2.61 9.41 13.08
N LEU A 119 3.60 9.99 13.78
CA LEU A 119 4.51 9.21 14.61
C LEU A 119 3.81 8.93 15.94
N VAL A 120 3.38 7.69 16.15
CA VAL A 120 2.77 7.24 17.38
C VAL A 120 3.87 6.77 18.32
N VAL A 121 3.83 7.25 19.56
CA VAL A 121 4.78 6.91 20.62
C VAL A 121 4.06 6.14 21.72
N ARG A 122 4.75 5.17 22.32
CA ARG A 122 4.20 4.44 23.49
C ARG A 122 4.25 5.29 24.75
N ASP A 123 5.36 5.99 24.97
CA ASP A 123 5.63 6.74 26.19
C ASP A 123 5.19 8.20 26.04
N PRO A 124 4.25 8.71 26.87
CA PRO A 124 3.84 10.11 26.86
C PRO A 124 4.98 11.10 27.05
N ALA A 125 6.09 10.71 27.69
CA ALA A 125 7.28 11.56 27.83
C ALA A 125 7.97 11.88 26.48
N ARG A 126 7.54 11.23 25.38
CA ARG A 126 8.04 11.42 24.02
C ARG A 126 7.01 12.07 23.10
N ASP A 127 6.00 12.75 23.64
CA ASP A 127 4.93 13.41 22.88
C ASP A 127 5.43 14.43 21.84
N ASN A 128 6.58 15.06 22.10
CA ASN A 128 7.25 16.01 21.24
C ASN A 128 8.16 15.36 20.17
N ALA A 129 8.28 14.03 20.18
CA ALA A 129 9.14 13.32 19.23
C ALA A 129 8.59 13.48 17.81
N THR A 130 9.50 13.69 16.87
CA THR A 130 9.18 13.77 15.44
C THR A 130 10.08 12.83 14.65
N LEU A 131 9.74 12.54 13.39
CA LEU A 131 10.67 11.84 12.50
C LEU A 131 12.02 12.57 12.34
N ALA A 132 12.03 13.90 12.45
CA ALA A 132 13.25 14.70 12.34
C ALA A 132 14.16 14.55 13.58
N GLU A 133 13.51 14.47 14.74
CA GLU A 133 14.08 14.50 16.09
C GLU A 133 13.42 13.41 16.96
N PRO A 134 13.65 12.12 16.67
CA PRO A 134 13.05 11.02 17.46
C PRO A 134 13.82 10.73 18.76
N GLY A 135 14.93 11.44 18.98
CA GLY A 135 15.87 11.14 20.08
C GLY A 135 16.50 9.75 19.91
N ASP A 136 16.43 8.96 20.98
CA ASP A 136 16.88 7.57 21.08
C ASP A 136 15.77 6.54 20.83
N ALA A 137 14.57 6.97 20.40
CA ALA A 137 13.45 6.06 20.19
C ALA A 137 13.78 4.99 19.14
N ARG A 138 13.50 3.72 19.46
CA ARG A 138 13.48 2.65 18.45
C ARG A 138 12.19 2.78 17.64
N ILE A 139 12.29 2.76 16.32
CA ILE A 139 11.17 2.99 15.41
C ILE A 139 10.77 1.69 14.74
N GLY A 140 9.58 1.18 15.06
CA GLY A 140 9.01 0.01 14.41
C GLY A 140 8.47 0.33 13.03
N GLU A 141 8.80 -0.49 12.05
CA GLU A 141 8.24 -0.40 10.69
C GLU A 141 7.81 -1.77 10.17
N VAL A 142 6.83 -1.78 9.27
CA VAL A 142 6.49 -2.99 8.49
C VAL A 142 7.23 -2.94 7.15
N THR A 143 8.05 -3.94 6.88
CA THR A 143 8.82 -4.02 5.62
C THR A 143 7.89 -4.10 4.42
N GLY A 144 8.13 -3.24 3.42
CA GLY A 144 7.34 -3.19 2.19
C GLY A 144 6.02 -2.40 2.30
N ALA A 145 5.70 -1.85 3.47
CA ALA A 145 4.63 -0.88 3.63
C ALA A 145 5.14 0.56 3.40
N LEU A 146 4.25 1.46 2.93
CA LEU A 146 4.59 2.87 2.70
C LEU A 146 5.24 3.52 3.92
N ALA A 147 4.66 3.30 5.11
CA ALA A 147 5.19 3.85 6.36
C ALA A 147 6.64 3.41 6.62
N GLY A 148 6.95 2.13 6.40
CA GLY A 148 8.31 1.63 6.53
C GLY A 148 9.24 2.24 5.49
N THR A 149 8.81 2.32 4.23
CA THR A 149 9.63 3.00 3.21
C THR A 149 9.93 4.45 3.59
N VAL A 150 8.97 5.20 4.11
CA VAL A 150 9.17 6.58 4.57
C VAL A 150 10.19 6.65 5.70
N VAL A 151 10.08 5.80 6.72
CA VAL A 151 11.03 5.74 7.85
C VAL A 151 12.44 5.35 7.37
N SER A 152 12.54 4.29 6.57
CA SER A 152 13.79 3.75 6.04
C SER A 152 14.53 4.71 5.11
N MET A 153 13.80 5.53 4.33
CA MET A 153 14.36 6.51 3.40
C MET A 153 14.53 7.90 4.00
N TYR A 154 14.00 8.15 5.20
CA TYR A 154 13.98 9.48 5.81
C TYR A 154 15.37 10.14 5.83
N ARG A 155 15.48 11.29 5.16
CA ARG A 155 16.73 12.06 4.99
C ARG A 155 17.92 11.16 4.60
N ASN A 156 17.75 10.38 3.54
CA ASN A 156 18.75 9.43 3.02
C ASN A 156 19.16 8.34 4.03
N GLY A 157 18.19 7.87 4.82
CA GLY A 157 18.38 6.79 5.77
C GLY A 157 19.00 7.23 7.11
N LYS A 158 18.78 8.49 7.52
CA LYS A 158 19.22 9.04 8.81
C LYS A 158 18.78 8.15 9.99
N LEU A 159 17.60 7.52 9.88
CA LEU A 159 17.00 6.73 10.95
C LEU A 159 17.38 5.25 10.95
N ARG A 160 18.14 4.75 9.97
CA ARG A 160 18.41 3.30 9.79
C ARG A 160 18.88 2.56 11.04
N LYS A 161 19.67 3.22 11.90
CA LYS A 161 20.19 2.62 13.14
C LYS A 161 19.14 2.46 14.25
N GLN A 162 18.03 3.18 14.15
CA GLN A 162 16.94 3.17 15.12
C GLN A 162 15.77 2.28 14.67
N VAL A 163 15.82 1.78 13.43
CA VAL A 163 14.73 1.01 12.83
C VAL A 163 14.70 -0.42 13.37
N VAL A 164 13.50 -0.86 13.75
CA VAL A 164 13.16 -2.24 14.08
C VAL A 164 12.17 -2.74 13.03
N SER A 165 12.66 -3.53 12.07
CA SER A 165 11.82 -4.06 11.00
C SER A 165 10.95 -5.22 11.48
N LEU A 166 9.68 -5.16 11.11
CA LEU A 166 8.66 -6.20 11.31
C LEU A 166 8.34 -6.90 10.00
N SER A 167 7.89 -8.15 10.11
CA SER A 167 7.31 -8.83 8.95
C SER A 167 5.89 -8.32 8.69
N GLN A 168 5.40 -8.51 7.47
CA GLN A 168 4.08 -8.02 7.03
C GLN A 168 2.89 -8.64 7.76
N HIS A 169 3.09 -9.77 8.43
CA HIS A 169 2.05 -10.45 9.21
C HIS A 169 1.95 -9.95 10.65
N GLN A 170 2.85 -9.07 11.08
CA GLN A 170 2.85 -8.51 12.43
C GLN A 170 2.07 -7.20 12.45
N ASP A 171 1.09 -7.08 13.36
CA ASP A 171 0.45 -5.80 13.60
C ASP A 171 1.41 -4.85 14.34
N VAL A 172 1.67 -3.70 13.75
CA VAL A 172 2.66 -2.75 14.28
C VAL A 172 2.21 -2.07 15.58
N LEU A 173 0.91 -1.88 15.79
CA LEU A 173 0.39 -1.25 17.01
C LEU A 173 0.45 -2.23 18.19
N GLU A 174 0.09 -3.49 17.97
CA GLU A 174 0.27 -4.55 19.00
C GLU A 174 1.74 -4.68 19.42
N GLN A 175 2.68 -4.60 18.46
CA GLN A 175 4.12 -4.67 18.77
C GLN A 175 4.65 -3.41 19.47
N LEU A 176 4.04 -2.24 19.21
CA LEU A 176 4.33 -0.99 19.92
C LEU A 176 3.94 -1.12 21.39
N GLU A 177 2.71 -1.57 21.64
CA GLU A 177 2.16 -1.81 22.98
C GLU A 177 2.99 -2.84 23.76
N ALA A 178 3.41 -3.92 23.09
CA ALA A 178 4.24 -4.97 23.67
C ALA A 178 5.68 -4.52 24.02
N GLY A 179 6.08 -3.28 23.75
CA GLY A 179 7.38 -2.75 24.16
C GLY A 179 8.54 -3.02 23.21
N ARG A 180 8.27 -3.61 22.03
CA ARG A 180 9.33 -4.05 21.11
C ARG A 180 10.15 -2.89 20.53
N PHE A 181 9.51 -1.74 20.36
CA PHE A 181 10.08 -0.46 19.91
C PHE A 181 9.26 0.67 20.52
N ASP A 182 9.73 1.91 20.43
CA ASP A 182 9.22 3.03 21.23
C ASP A 182 8.31 3.97 20.44
N ALA A 183 8.42 3.96 19.11
CA ALA A 183 7.58 4.72 18.20
C ALA A 183 7.30 3.97 16.90
N THR A 184 6.25 4.32 16.18
CA THR A 184 5.97 3.83 14.81
C THR A 184 5.23 4.87 13.99
N LEU A 185 5.41 4.84 12.67
CA LEU A 185 4.70 5.71 11.74
C LEU A 185 3.45 4.99 11.23
N VAL A 186 2.27 5.58 11.46
CA VAL A 186 0.99 5.03 10.97
C VAL A 186 0.12 6.12 10.37
N ALA A 187 -0.87 5.74 9.57
CA ALA A 187 -1.90 6.67 9.13
C ALA A 187 -2.78 7.05 10.34
N VAL A 188 -3.07 8.34 10.51
CA VAL A 188 -3.75 8.86 11.72
C VAL A 188 -5.18 8.35 11.83
N ASP A 189 -5.84 8.10 10.70
CA ASP A 189 -7.19 7.53 10.66
C ASP A 189 -7.29 6.12 11.27
N ARG A 190 -6.17 5.39 11.41
CA ARG A 190 -6.13 4.13 12.15
C ARG A 190 -6.30 4.31 13.66
N LEU A 191 -6.16 5.52 14.18
CA LEU A 191 -6.25 5.84 15.61
C LEU A 191 -7.58 6.49 15.99
N ASP A 192 -8.36 6.95 15.01
CA ASP A 192 -9.65 7.64 15.21
C ASP A 192 -10.84 6.67 15.31
N ALA A 193 -10.60 5.39 15.62
CA ALA A 193 -11.60 4.31 15.68
C ALA A 193 -12.23 4.13 17.07
#